data_AF-A0A2N3GHD9-F1
#
_entry.id   AF-A0A2N3GHD9-F1
#
_cell.length_a   1.000
_cell.length_b   1.000
_cell.length_c   1.000
_cell.angle_alpha   90.00
_cell.angle_beta   90.00
_cell.angle_gamma   90.00
#
_symmetry.space_group_name_H-M   'P 1'
#
loop_
_entity.id
_entity.type
_entity.pdbx_description
1 polymer ?
#
loop_
_entity_poly.entity_id
_entity_poly.type
_entity_poly.pdbx_seq_one_letter_code
_entity_poly.pdbx_strand_id
1 'polypeptide(L)'
;MSATLASLNSEWAELVRDAPPPATWQEHDPLRGISSLDEVLERVRCEPDATLSALLSLGAGGDQLAWRAVFQAMLPKAVRLSQGREDRLTEAVAELWVAIAEYPLARRPRSIAANLSWTLQRALAPTPVTLMVPTPPGPDADQTLGQARALGLIDAVHHQTLWLVYVAGMTSAAAAEELGISAELVRYRCSRSVRRLAGQAELLAA
;
A
#
# COMPACT_ATOMS: atom_id res chain seq x y z
N MET A 1 -31.83 7.61 0.58
CA MET A 1 -31.21 7.58 -0.76
C MET A 1 -30.16 8.68 -0.79
N SER A 2 -28.92 8.38 -1.18
CA SER A 2 -27.84 9.37 -1.17
C SER A 2 -28.09 10.47 -2.20
N ALA A 3 -27.95 11.73 -1.80
CA ALA A 3 -28.09 12.87 -2.70
C ALA A 3 -26.93 12.90 -3.72
N THR A 4 -25.71 12.59 -3.27
CA THR A 4 -24.51 12.47 -4.11
C THR A 4 -24.68 11.41 -5.19
N LEU A 5 -25.14 10.21 -4.80
CA LEU A 5 -25.38 9.12 -5.75
C LEU A 5 -26.48 9.45 -6.76
N ALA A 6 -27.56 10.08 -6.31
CA ALA A 6 -28.66 10.48 -7.18
C ALA A 6 -28.17 11.49 -8.23
N SER A 7 -27.40 12.50 -7.80
CA SER A 7 -26.82 13.51 -8.71
C SER A 7 -25.92 12.87 -9.77
N LEU A 8 -24.99 11.99 -9.38
CA LEU A 8 -24.08 11.32 -10.31
C LEU A 8 -24.80 10.43 -11.33
N ASN A 9 -25.85 9.73 -10.91
CA ASN A 9 -26.63 8.89 -11.82
C ASN A 9 -27.50 9.73 -12.76
N SER A 10 -28.07 10.84 -12.30
CA SER A 10 -28.82 11.77 -13.15
C SER A 10 -27.91 12.39 -14.23
N GLU A 11 -26.72 12.86 -13.83
CA GLU A 11 -25.71 13.39 -14.75
C GLU A 11 -25.30 12.32 -15.78
N TRP A 12 -25.06 11.09 -15.36
CA TRP A 12 -24.76 10.00 -16.30
C TRP A 12 -25.91 9.74 -17.29
N ALA A 13 -27.15 9.74 -16.80
CA ALA A 13 -28.32 9.55 -17.65
C ALA A 13 -28.52 10.69 -18.66
N GLU A 14 -28.11 11.92 -18.33
CA GLU A 14 -28.05 13.04 -19.27
C GLU A 14 -26.98 12.79 -20.35
N LEU A 15 -25.76 12.44 -19.95
CA LEU A 15 -24.67 12.13 -20.89
C LEU A 15 -25.03 11.01 -21.87
N VAL A 16 -25.69 9.95 -21.40
CA VAL A 16 -26.16 8.83 -22.24
C VAL A 16 -27.18 9.30 -23.29
N ARG A 17 -28.06 10.24 -22.94
CA ARG A 17 -29.09 10.75 -23.86
C ARG A 17 -28.53 11.73 -24.89
N ASP A 18 -27.61 12.59 -24.46
CA ASP A 18 -27.26 13.79 -25.22
C ASP A 18 -26.14 13.57 -26.23
N ALA A 19 -25.28 12.56 -26.03
CA ALA A 19 -24.15 12.34 -26.92
C ALA A 19 -23.75 10.86 -27.09
N PRO A 20 -23.42 10.42 -28.32
CA PRO A 20 -22.72 9.16 -28.52
C PRO A 20 -21.28 9.27 -27.98
N PRO A 21 -20.59 8.12 -27.78
CA PRO A 21 -19.16 8.13 -27.49
C PRO A 21 -18.36 8.89 -28.56
N PRO A 22 -17.31 9.63 -28.19
CA PRO A 22 -16.45 10.34 -29.12
C PRO A 22 -15.91 9.43 -30.22
N ALA A 23 -15.84 9.94 -31.45
CA ALA A 23 -15.37 9.16 -32.60
C ALA A 23 -13.93 8.61 -32.41
N THR A 24 -13.09 9.32 -31.65
CA THR A 24 -11.73 8.88 -31.27
C THR A 24 -11.71 7.56 -30.52
N TRP A 25 -12.79 7.19 -29.82
CA TRP A 25 -12.86 5.91 -29.12
C TRP A 25 -12.84 4.73 -30.08
N GLN A 26 -13.29 4.91 -31.33
CA GLN A 26 -13.31 3.87 -32.36
C GLN A 26 -11.90 3.43 -32.80
N GLU A 27 -10.89 4.26 -32.55
CA GLU A 27 -9.48 3.97 -32.81
C GLU A 27 -8.93 2.92 -31.83
N HIS A 28 -9.55 2.79 -30.66
CA HIS A 28 -9.19 1.81 -29.65
C HIS A 28 -9.97 0.50 -29.85
N ASP A 29 -9.26 -0.59 -30.10
CA ASP A 29 -9.83 -1.91 -30.38
C ASP A 29 -10.95 -2.36 -29.42
N PRO A 30 -10.81 -2.29 -28.07
CA PRO A 30 -11.88 -2.71 -27.16
C PRO A 30 -13.08 -1.78 -27.12
N LEU A 31 -13.00 -0.56 -27.69
CA LEU A 31 -14.09 0.42 -27.76
C LEU A 31 -14.69 0.53 -29.16
N ARG A 32 -14.09 -0.13 -30.15
CA ARG A 32 -14.57 -0.13 -31.53
C ARG A 32 -15.96 -0.75 -31.63
N GLY A 33 -16.81 -0.10 -32.42
CA GLY A 33 -18.19 -0.51 -32.67
C GLY A 33 -19.16 -0.17 -31.53
N ILE A 34 -18.70 0.44 -30.44
CA ILE A 34 -19.57 0.92 -29.37
C ILE A 34 -20.30 2.18 -29.85
N SER A 35 -21.62 2.16 -29.73
CA SER A 35 -22.52 3.22 -30.23
C SER A 35 -23.17 4.05 -29.12
N SER A 36 -23.10 3.58 -27.87
CA SER A 36 -23.67 4.26 -26.70
C SER A 36 -22.78 4.13 -25.47
N LEU A 37 -22.93 5.04 -24.50
CA LEU A 37 -22.21 4.95 -23.23
C LEU A 37 -22.64 3.77 -22.35
N ASP A 38 -23.87 3.27 -22.49
CA ASP A 38 -24.32 2.07 -21.78
C ASP A 38 -23.62 0.81 -22.30
N GLU A 39 -23.40 0.71 -23.61
CA GLU A 39 -22.61 -0.37 -24.21
C GLU A 39 -21.15 -0.37 -23.71
N VAL A 40 -20.59 0.79 -23.35
CA VAL A 40 -19.27 0.87 -22.69
C VAL A 40 -19.31 0.16 -21.34
N LEU A 41 -20.35 0.41 -20.54
CA LEU A 41 -20.49 -0.24 -19.23
C LEU A 41 -20.71 -1.75 -19.36
N GLU A 42 -21.45 -2.20 -20.38
CA GLU A 42 -21.56 -3.63 -20.71
C GLU A 42 -20.21 -4.20 -21.12
N ARG A 43 -19.45 -3.50 -21.97
CA ARG A 43 -18.13 -3.95 -22.41
C ARG A 43 -17.15 -4.06 -21.24
N VAL A 44 -17.18 -3.13 -20.27
CA VAL A 44 -16.39 -3.24 -19.04
C VAL A 44 -16.76 -4.49 -18.24
N ARG A 45 -18.03 -4.94 -18.25
CA ARG A 45 -18.42 -6.19 -17.57
C ARG A 45 -17.87 -7.43 -18.26
N CYS A 46 -17.89 -7.45 -19.60
CA CYS A 46 -17.41 -8.60 -20.38
C CYS A 46 -15.88 -8.66 -20.46
N GLU A 47 -15.23 -7.52 -20.66
CA GLU A 47 -13.80 -7.39 -20.94
C GLU A 47 -13.18 -6.24 -20.10
N PRO A 48 -13.13 -6.41 -18.76
CA PRO A 48 -12.83 -5.31 -17.84
C PRO A 48 -11.46 -4.67 -18.08
N ASP A 49 -10.40 -5.48 -18.11
CA ASP A 49 -9.04 -4.93 -18.20
C ASP A 49 -8.78 -4.24 -19.55
N ALA A 50 -9.20 -4.85 -20.66
CA ALA A 50 -9.00 -4.27 -21.99
C ALA A 50 -9.74 -2.92 -22.13
N THR A 51 -11.00 -2.89 -21.70
CA THR A 51 -11.86 -1.70 -21.81
C THR A 51 -11.41 -0.59 -20.86
N LEU A 52 -11.16 -0.93 -19.60
CA LEU A 52 -10.67 0.04 -18.61
C LEU A 52 -9.29 0.58 -18.99
N SER A 53 -8.41 -0.25 -19.57
CA SER A 53 -7.11 0.19 -20.07
C SER A 53 -7.26 1.23 -21.18
N ALA A 54 -8.16 1.01 -22.13
CA ALA A 54 -8.42 1.98 -23.20
C ALA A 54 -8.98 3.30 -22.67
N LEU A 55 -10.00 3.23 -21.80
CA LEU A 55 -10.62 4.42 -21.20
C LEU A 55 -9.64 5.21 -20.32
N LEU A 56 -8.81 4.54 -19.53
CA LEU A 56 -7.77 5.19 -18.72
C LEU A 56 -6.70 5.85 -19.58
N SER A 57 -6.35 5.24 -20.71
CA SER A 57 -5.40 5.83 -21.68
C SER A 57 -5.98 7.09 -22.34
N LEU A 58 -7.23 7.03 -22.78
CA LEU A 58 -7.95 8.17 -23.35
C LEU A 58 -8.07 9.31 -22.34
N GLY A 59 -8.46 9.01 -21.11
CA GLY A 59 -8.57 10.01 -20.05
C GLY A 59 -7.23 10.64 -19.68
N ALA A 60 -6.15 9.86 -19.61
CA ALA A 60 -4.80 10.40 -19.46
C ALA A 60 -4.37 11.32 -20.63
N GLY A 61 -4.96 11.13 -21.81
CA GLY A 61 -4.84 12.00 -22.98
C GLY A 61 -5.75 13.25 -22.96
N GLY A 62 -6.57 13.43 -21.92
CA GLY A 62 -7.44 14.59 -21.73
C GLY A 62 -8.93 14.34 -21.98
N ASP A 63 -9.34 13.11 -22.29
CA ASP A 63 -10.76 12.77 -22.49
C ASP A 63 -11.49 12.60 -21.15
N GLN A 64 -12.18 13.66 -20.72
CA GLN A 64 -12.93 13.66 -19.46
C GLN A 64 -14.08 12.65 -19.45
N LEU A 65 -14.70 12.38 -20.59
CA LEU A 65 -15.81 11.43 -20.68
C LEU A 65 -15.30 10.00 -20.47
N ALA A 66 -14.08 9.69 -20.91
CA ALA A 66 -13.45 8.40 -20.68
C ALA A 66 -13.19 8.16 -19.18
N TRP A 67 -12.64 9.13 -18.46
CA TRP A 67 -12.52 9.06 -16.99
C TRP A 67 -13.88 8.93 -16.32
N ARG A 68 -14.88 9.67 -16.80
CA ARG A 68 -16.24 9.63 -16.26
C ARG A 68 -16.92 8.27 -16.46
N ALA A 69 -16.65 7.59 -17.57
CA ALA A 69 -17.13 6.23 -17.83
C ALA A 69 -16.47 5.20 -16.90
N VAL A 70 -15.15 5.30 -16.68
CA VAL A 70 -14.45 4.47 -15.68
C VAL A 70 -15.04 4.70 -14.29
N PHE A 71 -15.27 5.97 -13.93
CA PHE A 71 -15.89 6.36 -12.68
C PHE A 71 -17.28 5.73 -12.52
N GLN A 72 -18.13 5.83 -13.54
CA GLN A 72 -19.46 5.22 -13.52
C GLN A 72 -19.40 3.70 -13.33
N ALA A 73 -18.49 3.02 -14.04
CA ALA A 73 -18.31 1.57 -13.92
C ALA A 73 -17.86 1.15 -12.50
N MET A 74 -17.06 2.00 -11.83
CA MET A 74 -16.53 1.74 -10.49
C MET A 74 -17.44 2.25 -9.35
N LEU A 75 -18.45 3.08 -9.65
CA LEU A 75 -19.35 3.69 -8.66
C LEU A 75 -20.04 2.67 -7.73
N PRO A 76 -20.53 1.49 -8.20
CA PRO A 76 -21.11 0.48 -7.31
C PRO A 76 -20.15 0.01 -6.21
N LYS A 77 -18.82 0.07 -6.45
CA LYS A 77 -17.82 -0.28 -5.45
C LYS A 77 -17.72 0.78 -4.35
N ALA A 78 -17.74 2.06 -4.71
CA ALA A 78 -17.77 3.16 -3.74
C ALA A 78 -19.02 3.09 -2.85
N VAL A 79 -20.19 2.82 -3.46
CA VAL A 79 -21.46 2.61 -2.72
C VAL A 79 -21.38 1.42 -1.77
N ARG A 80 -20.74 0.32 -2.17
CA ARG A 80 -20.57 -0.84 -1.28
C ARG A 80 -19.66 -0.52 -0.09
N LEU A 81 -18.57 0.22 -0.32
CA LEU A 81 -17.61 0.56 0.73
C LEU A 81 -18.14 1.62 1.71
N SER A 82 -19.07 2.47 1.28
CA SER A 82 -19.70 3.45 2.17
C SER A 82 -20.66 2.86 3.18
N GLN A 83 -21.08 1.59 3.01
CA GLN A 83 -21.98 0.88 3.93
C GLN A 83 -23.30 1.65 4.20
N GLY A 84 -23.80 2.38 3.20
CA GLY A 84 -25.03 3.18 3.31
C GLY A 84 -24.90 4.50 4.06
N ARG A 85 -23.68 4.90 4.45
CA ARG A 85 -23.40 6.19 5.07
C ARG A 85 -23.07 7.26 4.04
N GLU A 86 -23.74 8.40 4.11
CA GLU A 86 -23.56 9.51 3.14
C GLU A 86 -22.16 10.13 3.22
N ASP A 87 -21.67 10.41 4.43
CA ASP A 87 -20.35 11.00 4.66
C ASP A 87 -19.23 10.13 4.06
N ARG A 88 -19.30 8.81 4.29
CA ARG A 88 -18.36 7.86 3.69
C ARG A 88 -18.51 7.72 2.20
N LEU A 89 -19.72 7.91 1.66
CA LEU A 89 -19.94 7.84 0.21
C LEU A 89 -19.32 9.05 -0.49
N THR A 90 -19.50 10.24 0.07
CA THR A 90 -18.86 11.47 -0.44
C THR A 90 -17.34 11.32 -0.45
N GLU A 91 -16.76 10.81 0.64
CA GLU A 91 -15.32 10.50 0.73
C GLU A 91 -14.90 9.44 -0.31
N ALA A 92 -15.63 8.32 -0.40
CA ALA A 92 -15.34 7.26 -1.36
C ALA A 92 -15.42 7.72 -2.82
N VAL A 93 -16.33 8.64 -3.14
CA VAL A 93 -16.45 9.25 -4.47
C VAL A 93 -15.22 10.10 -4.78
N ALA A 94 -14.79 10.96 -3.85
CA ALA A 94 -13.60 11.79 -4.03
C ALA A 94 -12.34 10.94 -4.20
N GLU A 95 -12.15 9.94 -3.34
CA GLU A 95 -11.01 9.02 -3.40
C GLU A 95 -11.01 8.16 -4.67
N LEU A 96 -12.19 7.74 -5.14
CA LEU A 96 -12.30 7.00 -6.40
C LEU A 96 -11.89 7.85 -7.60
N TRP A 97 -12.26 9.13 -7.62
CA TRP A 97 -11.84 10.06 -8.68
C TRP A 97 -10.32 10.19 -8.74
N VAL A 98 -9.68 10.43 -7.60
CA VAL A 98 -8.21 10.52 -7.51
C VAL A 98 -7.54 9.20 -7.93
N ALA A 99 -8.07 8.06 -7.46
CA ALA A 99 -7.52 6.74 -7.80
C ALA A 99 -7.57 6.44 -9.31
N ILE A 100 -8.59 6.94 -10.02
CA ILE A 100 -8.72 6.83 -11.47
C ILE A 100 -7.73 7.76 -12.17
N ALA A 101 -7.71 9.03 -11.78
CA ALA A 101 -6.87 10.06 -12.41
C ALA A 101 -5.36 9.74 -12.27
N GLU A 102 -4.94 9.16 -11.16
CA GLU A 102 -3.55 8.82 -10.88
C GLU A 102 -3.20 7.35 -11.20
N TYR A 103 -4.10 6.61 -11.87
CA TYR A 103 -3.91 5.18 -12.08
C TYR A 103 -2.65 4.90 -12.92
N PRO A 104 -1.66 4.14 -12.39
CA PRO A 104 -0.40 3.94 -13.09
C PRO A 104 -0.49 2.80 -14.10
N LEU A 105 -1.21 3.02 -15.20
CA LEU A 105 -1.57 1.99 -16.18
C LEU A 105 -0.36 1.20 -16.69
N ALA A 106 0.75 1.87 -17.02
CA ALA A 106 1.97 1.22 -17.49
C ALA A 106 2.58 0.25 -16.45
N ARG A 107 2.41 0.51 -15.15
CA ARG A 107 2.91 -0.36 -14.08
C ARG A 107 1.90 -1.42 -13.65
N ARG A 108 0.61 -1.19 -13.91
CA ARG A 108 -0.50 -2.07 -13.49
C ARG A 108 -1.50 -2.27 -14.63
N PRO A 109 -1.13 -2.98 -15.71
CA PRO A 109 -1.98 -3.11 -16.91
C PRO A 109 -3.10 -4.15 -16.77
N ARG A 110 -3.16 -4.89 -15.65
CA ARG A 110 -4.09 -6.00 -15.43
C ARG A 110 -4.78 -5.87 -14.08
N SER A 111 -5.91 -6.55 -13.94
CA SER A 111 -6.75 -6.53 -12.76
C SER A 111 -7.11 -5.11 -12.34
N ILE A 112 -7.45 -4.26 -13.31
CA ILE A 112 -7.56 -2.81 -13.14
C ILE A 112 -8.64 -2.46 -12.11
N ALA A 113 -9.85 -3.02 -12.27
CA ALA A 113 -10.95 -2.81 -11.34
C ALA A 113 -10.61 -3.29 -9.91
N ALA A 114 -9.88 -4.40 -9.78
CA ALA A 114 -9.46 -4.92 -8.47
C ALA A 114 -8.39 -4.01 -7.83
N ASN A 115 -7.44 -3.52 -8.61
CA ASN A 115 -6.41 -2.59 -8.15
C ASN A 115 -6.99 -1.23 -7.73
N LEU A 116 -7.95 -0.69 -8.49
CA LEU A 116 -8.70 0.52 -8.11
C LEU A 116 -9.50 0.27 -6.84
N SER A 117 -10.19 -0.86 -6.77
CA SER A 117 -10.93 -1.29 -5.58
C SER A 117 -10.06 -1.38 -4.33
N TRP A 118 -8.82 -1.88 -4.47
CA TRP A 118 -7.88 -2.01 -3.37
C TRP A 118 -7.31 -0.64 -2.97
N THR A 119 -6.99 0.21 -3.94
CA THR A 119 -6.56 1.59 -3.72
C THR A 119 -7.61 2.38 -2.93
N LEU A 120 -8.87 2.29 -3.35
CA LEU A 120 -10.00 2.92 -2.67
C LEU A 120 -10.20 2.38 -1.25
N GLN A 121 -10.16 1.05 -1.06
CA GLN A 121 -10.24 0.45 0.28
C GLN A 121 -9.14 0.92 1.22
N ARG A 122 -7.93 1.07 0.70
CA ARG A 122 -6.78 1.56 1.48
C ARG A 122 -6.92 3.04 1.84
N ALA A 123 -7.43 3.86 0.92
CA ALA A 123 -7.66 5.29 1.17
C ALA A 123 -8.73 5.50 2.26
N LEU A 124 -9.78 4.68 2.23
CA LEU A 124 -10.88 4.71 3.22
C LEU A 124 -10.58 3.95 4.52
N ALA A 125 -9.44 3.26 4.59
CA ALA A 125 -9.07 2.54 5.80
C ALA A 125 -8.78 3.55 6.91
N PRO A 126 -9.36 3.39 8.10
CA PRO A 126 -9.06 4.28 9.20
C PRO A 126 -7.56 4.22 9.49
N THR A 127 -6.92 5.39 9.63
CA THR A 127 -5.54 5.47 10.08
C THR A 127 -5.42 4.71 11.40
N PRO A 128 -4.57 3.66 11.48
CA PRO A 128 -4.44 2.92 12.72
C PRO A 128 -3.90 3.86 13.79
N VAL A 129 -4.75 4.19 14.75
CA VAL A 129 -4.31 4.88 15.96
C VAL A 129 -3.48 3.87 16.73
N THR A 130 -2.16 3.95 16.58
CA THR A 130 -1.26 3.19 17.43
C THR A 130 -1.32 3.82 18.80
N LEU A 131 -2.11 3.22 19.69
CA LEU A 131 -2.01 3.53 21.11
C LEU A 131 -0.60 3.14 21.54
N MET A 132 0.24 4.12 21.88
CA MET A 132 1.50 3.85 22.55
C MET A 132 1.18 3.25 23.93
N VAL A 133 1.13 1.92 24.00
CA VAL A 133 1.21 1.22 25.26
C VAL A 133 2.66 1.41 25.74
N PRO A 134 2.89 1.97 26.94
CA PRO A 134 4.23 2.03 27.50
C PRO A 134 4.74 0.59 27.59
N THR A 135 5.75 0.26 26.80
CA THR A 135 6.43 -1.04 26.94
C THR A 135 7.14 -1.00 28.28
N PRO A 136 6.97 -1.99 29.17
CA PRO A 136 7.77 -2.05 30.39
C PRO A 136 9.25 -2.02 29.98
N PRO A 137 10.13 -1.36 30.75
CA PRO A 137 11.55 -1.37 30.43
C PRO A 137 12.00 -2.82 30.30
N GLY A 138 12.46 -3.19 29.10
CA GLY A 138 13.04 -4.51 28.86
C GLY A 138 14.30 -4.70 29.72
N PRO A 139 14.82 -5.94 29.81
CA PRO A 139 16.06 -6.19 30.52
C PRO A 139 17.18 -5.28 29.98
N ASP A 140 17.95 -4.70 30.90
CA ASP A 140 19.08 -3.84 30.58
C ASP A 140 20.11 -4.63 29.74
N ALA A 141 20.44 -4.12 28.56
CA ALA A 141 21.33 -4.77 27.63
C ALA A 141 22.74 -4.93 28.21
N ASP A 142 23.20 -3.97 29.02
CA ASP A 142 24.51 -4.05 29.68
C ASP A 142 24.56 -5.20 30.69
N GLN A 143 23.53 -5.29 31.55
CA GLN A 143 23.39 -6.39 32.51
C GLN A 143 23.27 -7.75 31.82
N THR A 144 22.47 -7.83 30.75
CA THR A 144 22.28 -9.07 29.98
C THR A 144 23.60 -9.56 29.38
N LEU A 145 24.39 -8.66 28.80
CA LEU A 145 25.71 -9.00 28.26
C LEU A 145 26.69 -9.41 29.37
N GLY A 146 26.67 -8.70 30.50
CA GLY A 146 27.47 -9.03 31.69
C GLY A 146 27.17 -10.43 32.21
N GLN A 147 25.88 -10.79 32.36
CA GLN A 147 25.44 -12.12 32.75
C GLN A 147 25.86 -13.19 31.73
N ALA A 148 25.65 -12.94 30.43
CA ALA A 148 26.06 -13.86 29.38
C ALA A 148 27.56 -14.19 29.41
N ARG A 149 28.40 -13.20 29.76
CA ARG A 149 29.83 -13.41 29.96
C ARG A 149 30.13 -14.20 31.24
N ALA A 150 29.47 -13.86 32.35
CA ALA A 150 29.66 -14.57 33.63
C ALA A 150 29.30 -16.06 33.52
N LEU A 151 28.29 -16.37 32.71
CA LEU A 151 27.82 -17.73 32.41
C LEU A 151 28.66 -18.45 31.33
N GLY A 152 29.65 -17.77 30.74
CA GLY A 152 30.51 -18.34 29.69
C GLY A 152 29.81 -18.58 28.35
N LEU A 153 28.65 -17.95 28.11
CA LEU A 153 27.93 -18.05 26.83
C LEU A 153 28.64 -17.27 25.72
N ILE A 154 29.35 -16.21 26.09
CA ILE A 154 30.21 -15.40 25.23
C ILE A 154 31.55 -15.13 25.93
N ASP A 155 32.60 -14.96 25.15
CA ASP A 155 33.91 -14.53 25.65
C ASP A 155 34.02 -13.00 25.72
N ALA A 156 35.14 -12.50 26.22
CA ALA A 156 35.40 -11.06 26.36
C ALA A 156 35.35 -10.31 25.02
N VAL A 157 35.79 -10.95 23.92
CA VAL A 157 35.85 -10.33 22.59
C VAL A 157 34.43 -10.16 22.03
N HIS A 158 33.59 -11.19 22.15
CA HIS A 158 32.20 -11.14 21.73
C HIS A 158 31.39 -10.18 22.62
N HIS A 159 31.65 -10.16 23.94
CA HIS A 159 31.06 -9.18 24.84
C HIS A 159 31.36 -7.75 24.42
N GLN A 160 32.64 -7.40 24.22
CA GLN A 160 33.05 -6.06 23.81
C GLN A 160 32.45 -5.67 22.46
N THR A 161 32.41 -6.60 21.49
CA THR A 161 31.80 -6.37 20.18
C THR A 161 30.30 -6.06 20.29
N LEU A 162 29.56 -6.83 21.09
CA LEU A 162 28.13 -6.61 21.32
C LEU A 162 27.86 -5.32 22.09
N TRP A 163 28.67 -5.01 23.09
CA TRP A 163 28.52 -3.83 23.93
C TRP A 163 28.65 -2.54 23.11
N LEU A 164 29.68 -2.43 22.26
CA LEU A 164 29.87 -1.26 21.40
C LEU A 164 28.67 -1.00 20.49
N VAL A 165 28.10 -2.06 19.91
CA VAL A 165 26.99 -1.95 18.95
C VAL A 165 25.65 -1.71 19.65
N TYR A 166 25.34 -2.48 20.69
CA TYR A 166 23.98 -2.53 21.26
C TYR A 166 23.81 -1.69 22.53
N VAL A 167 24.87 -1.45 23.30
CA VAL A 167 24.83 -0.61 24.52
C VAL A 167 25.33 0.79 24.20
N ALA A 168 26.50 0.91 23.57
CA ALA A 168 27.08 2.20 23.19
C ALA A 168 26.44 2.79 21.90
N GLY A 169 25.62 2.01 21.18
CA GLY A 169 24.90 2.47 19.99
C GLY A 169 25.77 2.73 18.77
N MET A 170 26.99 2.20 18.71
CA MET A 170 27.88 2.40 17.58
C MET A 170 27.42 1.63 16.34
N THR A 171 27.67 2.21 15.16
CA THR A 171 27.53 1.46 13.91
C THR A 171 28.61 0.38 13.82
N SER A 172 28.38 -0.66 13.00
CA SER A 172 29.39 -1.71 12.80
C SER A 172 30.70 -1.19 12.18
N ALA A 173 30.68 -0.03 11.52
CA ALA A 173 31.89 0.61 10.98
C ALA A 173 32.70 1.28 12.10
N ALA A 174 32.05 2.09 12.95
CA ALA A 174 32.72 2.73 14.08
C ALA A 174 33.26 1.70 15.09
N ALA A 175 32.46 0.67 15.40
CA ALA A 175 32.92 -0.42 16.26
C ALA A 175 34.09 -1.21 15.65
N ALA A 176 34.17 -1.30 14.32
CA ALA A 176 35.27 -1.98 13.64
C ALA A 176 36.59 -1.19 13.73
N GLU A 177 36.52 0.13 13.59
CA GLU A 177 37.67 1.02 13.81
C GLU A 177 38.20 0.90 15.24
N GLU A 178 37.32 0.94 16.24
CA GLU A 178 37.68 0.79 17.66
C GLU A 178 38.33 -0.57 17.97
N LEU A 179 37.83 -1.63 17.32
CA LEU A 179 38.29 -3.00 17.56
C LEU A 179 39.48 -3.42 16.67
N GLY A 180 39.90 -2.59 15.71
CA GLY A 180 40.96 -2.92 14.75
C GLY A 180 40.63 -4.11 13.84
N ILE A 181 39.36 -4.28 13.47
CA ILE A 181 38.88 -5.39 12.60
C ILE A 181 38.01 -4.88 11.45
N SER A 182 37.52 -5.77 10.58
CA SER A 182 36.57 -5.38 9.53
C SER A 182 35.13 -5.26 10.06
N ALA A 183 34.37 -4.32 9.49
CA ALA A 183 32.93 -4.16 9.79
C ALA A 183 32.11 -5.43 9.49
N GLU A 184 32.57 -6.26 8.53
CA GLU A 184 31.96 -7.55 8.25
C GLU A 184 32.18 -8.55 9.39
N LEU A 185 33.38 -8.60 9.98
CA LEU A 185 33.65 -9.45 11.13
C LEU A 185 32.85 -9.01 12.37
N VAL A 186 32.65 -7.71 12.57
CA VAL A 186 31.73 -7.18 13.61
C VAL A 186 30.32 -7.72 13.38
N ARG A 187 29.75 -7.55 12.18
CA ARG A 187 28.40 -8.05 11.85
C ARG A 187 28.27 -9.55 12.05
N TYR A 188 29.28 -10.32 11.63
CA TYR A 188 29.31 -11.77 11.82
C TYR A 188 29.28 -12.14 13.30
N ARG A 189 30.14 -11.51 14.13
CA ARG A 189 30.20 -11.75 15.58
C ARG A 189 28.89 -11.38 16.27
N CYS A 190 28.32 -10.21 15.97
CA CYS A 190 27.01 -9.80 16.49
C CYS A 190 25.93 -10.83 16.13
N SER A 191 25.82 -11.19 14.86
CA SER A 191 24.80 -12.13 14.39
C SER A 191 24.94 -13.52 15.02
N ARG A 192 26.17 -14.04 15.12
CA ARG A 192 26.46 -15.34 15.71
C ARG A 192 26.17 -15.35 17.22
N SER A 193 26.63 -14.33 17.94
CA SER A 193 26.41 -14.26 19.38
C SER A 193 24.96 -14.01 19.75
N VAL A 194 24.26 -13.10 19.07
CA VAL A 194 22.83 -12.85 19.32
C VAL A 194 22.01 -14.12 19.11
N ARG A 195 22.28 -14.88 18.04
CA ARG A 195 21.60 -16.18 17.82
C ARG A 195 21.89 -17.18 18.93
N ARG A 196 23.13 -17.24 19.43
CA ARG A 196 23.51 -18.12 20.55
C ARG A 196 22.81 -17.71 21.85
N LEU A 197 22.76 -16.41 22.15
CA LEU A 197 22.10 -15.87 23.34
C LEU A 197 20.59 -16.05 23.29
N ALA A 198 19.97 -15.87 22.11
CA ALA A 198 18.55 -16.10 21.91
C ALA A 198 18.15 -17.56 22.22
N GLY A 199 19.02 -18.52 21.90
CA GLY A 199 18.82 -19.93 22.28
C GLY A 199 18.98 -20.21 23.78
N GLN A 200 19.37 -19.23 24.59
CA GLN A 200 19.57 -19.32 26.05
C GLN A 200 18.79 -18.22 26.80
N ALA A 201 17.76 -17.66 26.17
CA ALA A 201 17.05 -16.48 26.68
C ALA A 201 16.42 -16.69 28.05
N GLU A 202 15.88 -17.89 28.33
CA GLU A 202 15.29 -18.21 29.65
C GLU A 202 16.32 -18.13 30.78
N LEU A 203 17.56 -18.57 30.52
CA LEU A 203 18.65 -18.56 31.50
C LEU A 203 19.22 -17.14 31.71
N LEU A 204 19.05 -16.24 30.74
CA LEU A 204 19.40 -14.82 30.85
C LEU A 204 18.26 -13.96 31.43
N ALA A 205 17.05 -14.52 31.56
CA ALA A 205 15.89 -13.85 32.13
C ALA A 205 15.64 -14.22 33.61
N ALA A 206 16.45 -15.13 34.17
CA ALA A 206 16.40 -15.62 35.55
C ALA A 206 17.32 -14.81 36.48
#